data_AF-A0A4U0RHT2-F1
#
_entry.id   AF-A0A4U0RHT2-F1
#
_cell.length_a   1.000
_cell.length_b   1.000
_cell.length_c   1.000
_cell.angle_alpha   90.00
_cell.angle_beta   90.00
_cell.angle_gamma   90.00
#
_symmetry.space_group_name_H-M   'P 1'
#
loop_
_entity.id
_entity.type
_entity.pdbx_description
1 polymer ?
#
loop_
_entity_poly.entity_id
_entity_poly.type
_entity_poly.pdbx_seq_one_letter_code
_entity_poly.pdbx_strand_id
1 'polypeptide(L)' 'MLWYTLHGHHPDDAADRRENAPWYATKTEPSFSDMTAKLRRVIIAARFLPTSPGQPTDAEIRAVHQAWASASHDLAA' A
#
# COMPACT_ATOMS: atom_id res chain seq x y z
N MET A 1 -7.81 20.37 6.50
CA MET A 1 -7.84 19.14 5.69
C MET A 1 -8.76 19.34 4.49
N LEU A 2 -8.35 20.18 3.53
CA LEU A 2 -9.19 20.52 2.37
C LEU A 2 -9.09 19.47 1.26
N TRP A 3 -7.89 18.91 1.05
CA TRP A 3 -7.72 17.82 0.08
C TRP A 3 -8.54 16.59 0.44
N TYR A 4 -8.60 16.23 1.72
CA TYR A 4 -9.39 15.06 2.15
C TYR A 4 -10.88 15.25 1.84
N THR A 5 -11.45 16.42 2.14
CA THR A 5 -12.86 16.71 1.86
C THR A 5 -13.18 16.76 0.36
N LEU A 6 -12.23 17.19 -0.48
CA LEU A 6 -12.45 17.36 -1.92
C LEU A 6 -12.11 16.11 -2.75
N HIS A 7 -11.14 15.31 -2.30
CA HIS A 7 -10.54 14.25 -3.12
C HIS A 7 -10.24 12.96 -2.35
N GLY A 8 -10.04 13.03 -1.04
CA GLY A 8 -9.57 11.91 -0.23
C GLY A 8 -10.66 11.14 0.50
N HIS A 9 -11.88 11.66 0.60
CA HIS A 9 -12.96 11.06 1.38
C HIS A 9 -13.46 9.76 0.75
N HIS A 10 -13.52 8.70 1.56
CA HIS A 10 -14.21 7.46 1.22
C HIS A 10 -15.11 7.07 2.41
N PRO A 11 -16.37 6.65 2.17
CA PRO A 11 -17.31 6.32 3.25
C PRO A 11 -16.79 5.22 4.19
N ASP A 12 -15.98 4.30 3.67
CA ASP A 12 -15.46 3.17 4.46
C ASP A 12 -14.19 3.50 5.25
N ASP A 13 -13.60 4.69 5.11
CA ASP A 13 -12.33 5.04 5.76
C ASP A 13 -12.39 4.86 7.29
N ALA A 14 -13.53 5.16 7.92
CA ALA A 14 -13.72 4.98 9.35
C ALA A 14 -13.98 3.51 9.74
N ALA A 15 -14.61 2.72 8.86
CA ALA A 15 -14.81 1.29 9.08
C ALA A 15 -13.47 0.54 8.99
N ASP A 16 -12.73 0.74 7.90
CA ASP A 16 -11.39 0.19 7.71
C ASP A 16 -10.47 0.55 8.88
N ARG A 17 -10.55 1.79 9.36
CA ARG A 17 -9.73 2.23 10.49
C ARG A 17 -10.08 1.48 11.77
N ARG A 18 -11.35 1.18 12.02
CA ARG A 18 -11.83 0.41 13.19
C ARG A 18 -11.40 -1.03 13.13
N GLU A 19 -11.43 -1.65 11.97
CA GLU A 19 -10.93 -3.01 11.77
C GLU A 19 -9.44 -3.11 12.09
N ASN A 20 -8.67 -2.07 11.76
CA ASN A 20 -7.22 -2.05 11.89
C ASN A 20 -6.70 -1.35 13.16
N ALA A 21 -7.56 -0.76 13.99
CA ALA A 21 -7.19 -0.24 15.31
C ALA A 21 -8.21 -0.66 16.38
N PRO A 22 -7.83 -1.58 17.28
CA PRO A 22 -8.66 -1.98 18.40
C PRO A 22 -9.08 -0.81 19.32
N TRP A 23 -8.27 0.25 19.39
CA TRP A 23 -8.55 1.45 20.19
C TRP A 23 -9.48 2.46 19.51
N TYR A 24 -9.94 2.21 18.29
CA TYR A 24 -10.77 3.13 17.49
C TYR A 24 -12.27 2.82 17.57
N ALA A 25 -12.72 2.08 18.60
CA ALA A 25 -14.04 1.42 18.62
C ALA A 25 -15.26 2.33 18.36
N THR A 26 -15.27 3.54 18.93
CA THR A 26 -16.47 4.41 18.95
C THR A 26 -16.47 5.53 17.91
N LYS A 27 -15.35 5.78 17.23
CA LYS A 27 -15.25 6.88 16.27
C LYS A 27 -15.95 6.49 14.96
N THR A 28 -16.91 7.33 14.57
CA THR A 28 -17.70 7.18 13.34
C THR A 28 -17.09 7.91 12.15
N GLU A 29 -16.18 8.84 12.41
CA GLU A 29 -15.51 9.66 11.41
C GLU A 29 -13.99 9.54 11.51
N PRO A 30 -13.27 9.66 10.39
CA PRO A 30 -11.81 9.69 10.39
C PRO A 30 -11.27 10.88 11.19
N SER A 31 -10.20 10.66 11.92
CA SER A 31 -9.52 11.73 12.65
C SER A 31 -8.62 12.51 11.70
N PHE A 32 -8.19 13.69 12.13
CA PHE A 32 -7.19 14.46 11.39
C PHE A 32 -5.92 13.65 11.09
N SER A 33 -5.50 12.78 12.02
CA SER A 33 -4.36 11.88 11.82
C SER A 33 -4.60 10.83 10.74
N ASP A 34 -5.83 10.35 10.59
CA ASP A 34 -6.18 9.39 9.55
C ASP A 34 -6.18 10.07 8.19
N MET A 35 -6.69 11.31 8.12
CA MET A 35 -6.65 12.14 6.90
C MET A 35 -5.22 12.47 6.47
N THR A 36 -4.33 12.86 7.39
CA THR A 36 -2.91 13.10 7.08
C THR A 36 -2.19 11.82 6.67
N ALA A 37 -2.49 10.69 7.31
CA ALA A 37 -1.93 9.39 6.93
C ALA A 37 -2.34 8.98 5.52
N LYS A 38 -3.62 9.15 5.15
CA LYS A 38 -4.12 8.88 3.80
C LYS A 38 -3.44 9.79 2.76
N LEU A 39 -3.36 11.09 3.02
CA LEU A 39 -2.66 12.04 2.15
C LEU A 39 -1.18 11.63 1.94
N ARG A 40 -0.49 11.24 3.01
CA ARG A 40 0.91 10.77 2.92
C ARG A 40 1.04 9.56 2.01
N ARG A 41 0.17 8.55 2.16
CA ARG A 41 0.16 7.36 1.29
C ARG A 41 -0.04 7.72 -0.17
N VAL A 42 -0.99 8.61 -0.47
CA VAL A 42 -1.27 9.08 -1.84
C VAL A 42 -0.07 9.82 -2.43
N ILE A 43 0.57 10.73 -1.68
CA ILE A 43 1.77 11.44 -2.15
C ILE A 43 2.91 10.46 -2.44
N ILE A 44 3.12 9.46 -1.57
CA ILE A 44 4.16 8.44 -1.77
C ILE A 44 3.85 7.63 -3.04
N ALA A 45 2.63 7.10 -3.17
CA ALA A 45 2.23 6.35 -4.35
C ALA A 45 2.39 7.18 -5.64
N ALA A 46 1.92 8.43 -5.64
CA ALA A 46 2.04 9.31 -6.80
C ALA A 46 3.50 9.63 -7.17
N ARG A 47 4.43 9.65 -6.20
CA ARG A 47 5.85 9.94 -6.43
C ARG A 47 6.68 8.73 -6.82
N PHE A 48 6.38 7.56 -6.24
CA PHE A 48 7.25 6.39 -6.30
C PHE A 48 6.63 5.18 -6.99
N LEU A 49 5.32 5.18 -7.20
CA LEU A 49 4.60 4.15 -7.96
C LEU A 49 4.35 4.48 -9.45
N PRO A 50 4.68 5.66 -10.04
CA PRO A 50 4.80 5.73 -11.50
C PRO A 50 5.81 4.68 -11.93
N THR A 51 5.45 3.86 -12.93
CA THR A 51 6.33 2.83 -13.51
C THR A 51 7.69 3.44 -13.79
N SER A 52 8.63 3.24 -12.87
CA SER A 52 10.00 3.69 -13.08
C SER A 52 10.50 2.92 -14.30
N PRO A 53 11.18 3.56 -15.26
CA PRO A 53 11.72 2.85 -16.43
C PRO A 53 12.71 1.73 -16.06
N GLY A 54 13.13 1.62 -14.79
CA GLY A 54 13.89 0.50 -14.24
C GLY A 54 13.11 -0.45 -13.32
N GLN A 55 11.79 -0.36 -13.23
CA GLN A 55 10.99 -1.30 -12.44
C GLN A 55 10.80 -2.60 -13.25
N PRO A 56 11.29 -3.74 -12.74
CA PRO A 56 11.13 -5.01 -13.43
C PRO A 56 9.65 -5.36 -13.53
N THR A 57 9.27 -5.86 -14.70
CA THR A 57 7.96 -6.40 -14.98
C THR A 57 7.70 -7.64 -14.11
N ASP A 58 6.43 -7.97 -13.90
CA ASP A 58 6.06 -9.21 -13.19
C ASP A 58 6.67 -10.47 -13.83
N ALA A 59 6.90 -10.44 -15.14
CA ALA A 59 7.56 -11.52 -15.85
C ALA A 59 9.04 -11.66 -15.44
N GLU A 60 9.78 -10.54 -15.37
CA GLU A 60 11.18 -10.52 -14.93
C GLU A 60 11.31 -10.94 -13.46
N ILE A 61 10.40 -10.49 -12.60
CA ILE A 61 10.36 -10.91 -11.18
C ILE A 61 10.15 -12.42 -11.08
N ARG A 62 9.19 -12.98 -11.83
CA ARG A 62 8.94 -14.43 -11.85
C ARG A 62 10.14 -15.21 -12.38
N ALA A 63 10.84 -14.70 -13.40
CA ALA A 63 12.03 -15.34 -13.95
C ALA A 63 13.15 -15.45 -12.90
N VAL A 64 13.38 -14.38 -12.11
CA VAL A 64 14.37 -14.40 -11.01
C VAL A 64 13.97 -15.42 -9.93
N HIS A 65 12.70 -15.45 -9.52
CA HIS A 65 12.22 -16.42 -8.54
C HIS A 65 12.40 -17.87 -9.01
N GLN A 66 12.14 -18.15 -10.30
CA GLN A 66 12.34 -19.47 -10.89
C GLN A 66 13.82 -19.86 -10.92
N ALA A 67 14.71 -18.93 -11.28
CA ALA A 67 16.15 -19.16 -11.30
C ALA A 67 16.72 -19.46 -9.90
N TRP A 68 16.21 -18.81 -8.86
CA TRP A 68 16.60 -19.12 -7.48
C TRP A 68 16.07 -20.47 -7.01
N ALA A 69 14.84 -20.83 -7.40
CA ALA A 69 14.26 -22.12 -7.07
C ALA A 69 15.03 -23.28 -7.71
N SER A 70 15.46 -23.13 -8.98
CA SER A 70 16.28 -24.14 -9.65
C SER A 70 17.67 -24.26 -9.03
N ALA A 71 18.35 -23.14 -8.78
CA ALA A 71 19.68 -23.15 -8.14
C ALA A 71 19.66 -23.78 -6.74
N SER A 72 18.58 -23.58 -5.99
CA SER A 72 18.39 -24.20 -4.67
C SER A 72 18.16 -25.71 -4.78
N HIS A 73 17.50 -26.16 -5.85
CA HIS A 73 17.30 -27.59 -6.13
C HIS A 73 18.62 -28.27 -6.51
N ASP A 74 19.44 -27.62 -7.34
CA ASP A 74 20.74 -28.15 -7.78
C ASP A 74 21.76 -28.27 -6.64
N LEU A 75 21.67 -27.43 -5.60
CA LEU A 75 22.51 -27.51 -4.40
C LEU A 75 22.10 -28.64 -3.44
N ALA A 76 20.89 -29.17 -3.59
CA ALA A 76 20.34 -30.21 -2.71
C ALA A 76 20.44 -31.63 -3.31
N ALA A 77 20.88 -31.75 -4.57
CA ALA A 77 21.10 -33.00 -5.29
C ALA A 77 22.58 -33.42 -5.25
#